data_AF-A0A8S2XR58-F1
#
_entry.id   AF-A0A8S2XR58-F1
#
_cell.length_a   1.000
_cell.length_b   1.000
_cell.length_c   1.000
_cell.angle_alpha   90.00
_cell.angle_beta   90.00
_cell.angle_gamma   90.00
#
_symmetry.space_group_name_H-M   'P 1'
#
loop_
_entity.id
_entity.type
_entity.pdbx_description
1 polymer ?
#
loop_
_entity_poly.entity_id
_entity_poly.type
_entity_poly.pdbx_seq_one_letter_code
_entity_poly.pdbx_strand_id
1 'polypeptide(L)' 'AAGTIFIGIIPYTVICMLPTNLRIINDNKRIQAGSESQIDSATQKKLLDKWTSLHLVRTVGSLVGFTAMAFGLSQHKSLL' A
#
# COMPACT_ATOMS: atom_id res chain seq x y z
N ALA A 1 -2.41 -9.40 -18.02
CA ALA A 1 -2.98 -8.35 -17.15
C ALA A 1 -2.59 -8.50 -15.67
N ALA A 2 -2.79 -9.65 -15.00
CA ALA A 2 -2.37 -9.83 -13.60
C ALA A 2 -0.87 -9.55 -13.36
N GLY A 3 0.03 -10.15 -14.16
CA GLY A 3 1.47 -9.99 -13.97
C GLY A 3 2.01 -8.56 -14.13
N THR A 4 1.41 -7.75 -15.01
CA THR A 4 1.82 -6.36 -15.23
C THR A 4 1.41 -5.43 -14.07
N ILE A 5 0.31 -5.72 -13.39
CA ILE A 5 -0.08 -5.01 -12.16
C ILE A 5 0.89 -5.34 -11.02
N PHE A 6 1.31 -6.60 -10.89
CA PHE A 6 2.34 -7.00 -9.93
C PHE A 6 3.68 -6.28 -10.15
N ILE A 7 4.09 -6.08 -11.41
CA ILE A 7 5.32 -5.34 -11.74
C ILE A 7 5.23 -3.86 -11.34
N GLY A 8 4.05 -3.23 -11.38
CA GLY A 8 3.86 -1.85 -10.93
C GLY A 8 3.75 -1.70 -9.40
N ILE A 9 3.22 -2.72 -8.70
CA ILE A 9 3.05 -2.69 -7.24
C ILE A 9 4.38 -2.72 -6.49
N ILE A 10 5.36 -3.48 -6.98
CA ILE A 10 6.68 -3.61 -6.35
C ILE A 10 7.40 -2.25 -6.26
N PRO A 11 7.66 -1.51 -7.35
CA PRO A 11 8.33 -0.21 -7.29
C PRO A 11 7.52 0.80 -6.49
N TYR A 12 6.18 0.80 -6.59
CA TYR A 12 5.33 1.65 -5.75
C TYR A 12 5.52 1.37 -4.25
N THR A 13 5.56 0.10 -3.87
CA THR A 13 5.72 -0.31 -2.47
C THR A 13 7.10 0.09 -1.94
N VAL A 14 8.15 -0.15 -2.72
CA VAL A 14 9.55 0.15 -2.32
C VAL A 14 9.78 1.67 -2.25
N ILE A 15 9.31 2.45 -3.23
CA ILE A 15 9.61 3.88 -3.32
C ILE A 15 8.70 4.70 -2.40
N CYS A 16 7.39 4.41 -2.40
CA CYS A 16 6.40 5.26 -1.72
C CYS A 16 6.07 4.78 -0.31
N MET A 17 5.92 3.47 -0.11
CA MET A 17 5.41 2.91 1.15
C MET A 17 6.51 2.58 2.15
N LEU A 18 7.64 2.02 1.69
CA LEU A 18 8.73 1.54 2.56
C LEU A 18 9.24 2.61 3.54
N PRO A 19 9.50 3.88 3.15
CA PRO A 19 10.00 4.89 4.09
C PRO A 19 9.00 5.19 5.21
N THR A 20 7.71 5.26 4.87
CA THR A 20 6.63 5.50 5.83
C THR A 20 6.48 4.31 6.78
N ASN A 21 6.53 3.08 6.25
CA ASN A 21 6.46 1.86 7.05
C ASN A 21 7.64 1.73 8.01
N LEU A 22 8.88 1.96 7.55
CA LEU A 22 10.06 1.89 8.40
C LEU A 22 10.00 2.90 9.54
N ARG A 23 9.52 4.12 9.28
CA ARG A 23 9.38 5.15 10.31
C ARG A 23 8.38 4.75 11.40
N ILE A 24 7.23 4.21 11.01
CA ILE A 24 6.21 3.71 11.95
C ILE A 24 6.74 2.50 12.73
N ILE A 25 7.37 1.53 12.05
CA ILE A 25 7.91 0.32 12.68
C ILE A 25 8.99 0.65 13.70
N ASN A 26 9.92 1.55 13.34
CA ASN A 26 11.01 1.93 14.24
C ASN A 26 10.49 2.66 15.49
N ASP A 27 9.50 3.53 15.34
CA ASP A 27 8.88 4.20 16.50
C ASP A 27 8.12 3.20 17.37
N ASN A 28 7.33 2.31 16.78
CA ASN A 28 6.65 1.24 17.51
C ASN A 28 7.61 0.32 18.26
N LYS A 29 8.75 -0.04 17.66
CA LYS A 29 9.78 -0.84 18.34
C LYS A 29 10.36 -0.12 19.56
N ARG A 30 10.54 1.19 19.49
CA ARG A 30 11.02 1.99 20.63
C ARG A 30 9.98 2.01 21.76
N ILE A 31 8.70 2.21 21.42
CA ILE A 31 7.59 2.16 22.39
C ILE A 31 7.51 0.78 23.05
N GLN A 32 7.61 -0.30 22.26
CA GLN A 32 7.61 -1.67 22.79
C GLN A 32 8.80 -1.97 23.70
N ALA A 33 9.94 -1.32 23.48
CA ALA A 33 11.11 -1.40 24.36
C ALA A 33 11.00 -0.54 25.62
N GLY A 34 9.83 0.08 25.87
CA GLY A 34 9.59 0.92 27.05
C GLY A 34 10.11 2.36 26.93
N SER A 35 10.56 2.78 25.74
CA SER A 35 10.95 4.17 25.47
C SER A 35 9.75 5.00 25.00
N GLU A 36 9.80 6.32 25.19
CA GLU A 36 8.79 7.20 24.61
C GLU A 36 8.90 7.32 23.08
N SER A 37 7.77 7.59 22.42
CA SER A 37 7.73 7.89 20.99
C SER A 37 8.65 9.07 20.67
N GLN A 38 9.37 8.98 19.56
CA GLN A 38 10.19 10.09 19.05
C GLN A 38 9.39 11.02 18.14
N ILE A 39 8.12 10.69 17.92
CA ILE A 39 7.23 11.36 16.99
C ILE A 39 6.15 12.04 17.82
N ASP A 40 6.03 13.36 17.67
CA ASP A 40 4.94 14.09 18.29
C ASP A 40 3.59 13.67 17.70
N SER A 41 2.50 13.91 18.44
CA SER A 41 1.16 13.47 18.05
C SER A 41 0.69 14.03 16.70
N ALA A 42 1.08 15.25 16.34
CA ALA A 42 0.69 15.86 15.07
C ALA A 42 1.43 15.21 13.89
N THR A 43 2.74 14.96 14.05
CA THR A 43 3.53 14.21 13.06
C THR A 43 3.07 12.76 12.95
N GLN A 44 2.68 12.12 14.05
CA GLN A 44 2.15 10.76 14.07
C GLN A 44 0.84 10.69 13.26
N LYS A 45 -0.09 11.61 13.47
CA LYS A 45 -1.32 11.71 12.67
C LYS A 45 -1.00 11.87 11.19
N LYS A 46 -0.09 12.79 10.84
CA LYS A 46 0.31 13.00 9.44
C LYS A 46 0.94 11.76 8.80
N LEU A 47 1.71 11.00 9.56
CA LEU A 47 2.29 9.73 9.11
C LEU A 47 1.21 8.67 8.87
N LEU A 48 0.22 8.55 9.75
CA LEU A 48 -0.89 7.62 9.60
C LEU A 48 -1.82 8.01 8.45
N ASP A 49 -2.10 9.31 8.27
CA ASP A 49 -2.86 9.83 7.13
C ASP A 49 -2.15 9.47 5.81
N LYS A 50 -0.83 9.70 5.74
CA LYS A 50 0.00 9.32 4.58
C LYS A 50 -0.01 7.81 4.37
N TRP A 51 0.19 7.02 5.43
CA TRP A 51 0.17 5.56 5.36
C TRP A 51 -1.15 5.04 4.81
N THR A 52 -2.27 5.62 5.27
CA THR A 52 -3.63 5.26 4.84
C THR A 52 -3.85 5.62 3.37
N SER A 53 -3.47 6.84 2.97
CA SER A 53 -3.56 7.30 1.58
C SER A 53 -2.79 6.39 0.61
N LEU A 54 -1.57 5.99 0.98
CA LEU A 54 -0.76 5.08 0.17
C LEU A 54 -1.40 3.68 0.04
N HIS A 55 -1.97 3.16 1.12
CA HIS A 55 -2.69 1.88 1.08
C HIS A 55 -3.96 1.96 0.25
N LEU A 56 -4.70 3.08 0.30
CA LEU A 56 -5.89 3.30 -0.51
C LEU A 56 -5.55 3.27 -2.01
N VAL A 57 -4.52 3.99 -2.45
CA VAL A 57 -4.06 3.97 -3.85
C VAL A 57 -3.72 2.55 -4.29
N ARG A 58 -2.99 1.80 -3.46
CA ARG A 58 -2.65 0.41 -3.76
C ARG A 58 -3.89 -0.48 -3.87
N THR A 59 -4.84 -0.36 -2.93
CA THR A 59 -6.05 -1.18 -2.90
C THR A 59 -6.96 -0.88 -4.09
N VAL A 60 -7.19 0.41 -4.40
CA VAL A 60 -7.99 0.82 -5.56
C VAL A 60 -7.33 0.36 -6.86
N GLY A 61 -6.01 0.53 -7.00
CA GLY A 61 -5.27 0.06 -8.16
C GLY A 61 -5.38 -1.45 -8.36
N SER A 62 -5.22 -2.23 -7.29
CA SER A 62 -5.39 -3.69 -7.32
C SER A 62 -6.82 -4.09 -7.66
N LEU A 63 -7.82 -3.41 -7.11
CA LEU A 63 -9.24 -3.69 -7.38
C LEU A 63 -9.57 -3.43 -8.85
N VAL A 64 -9.22 -2.25 -9.37
CA VAL A 64 -9.44 -1.90 -10.79
C VAL A 64 -8.72 -2.88 -11.70
N GLY A 65 -7.47 -3.21 -11.40
CA GLY A 65 -6.69 -4.16 -12.18
C GLY A 65 -7.29 -5.58 -12.19
N PHE A 66 -7.78 -6.04 -11.04
CA PHE A 66 -8.46 -7.33 -10.93
C PHE A 66 -9.81 -7.33 -11.68
N THR A 67 -10.62 -6.28 -11.53
CA THR A 67 -11.90 -6.13 -12.23
C THR A 67 -11.70 -6.09 -13.74
N ALA A 68 -10.71 -5.37 -14.24
CA ALA A 68 -10.38 -5.31 -15.67
C ALA A 68 -9.97 -6.70 -16.20
N MET A 69 -9.17 -7.46 -15.43
CA MET A 69 -8.83 -8.83 -15.80
C MET A 69 -10.06 -9.74 -15.82
N ALA A 70 -10.90 -9.69 -14.79
CA ALA A 70 -12.10 -10.51 -14.69
C ALA A 70 -13.08 -10.23 -15.83
N PHE A 71 -13.27 -8.95 -16.18
CA PHE A 71 -14.10 -8.54 -17.32
C PHE A 71 -13.51 -8.99 -18.66
N GLY A 72 -12.19 -8.84 -18.86
CA GLY A 72 -11.54 -9.34 -20.06
C GLY A 72 -11.70 -10.85 -20.24
N LEU A 73 -11.61 -11.62 -19.15
CA LEU A 73 -11.82 -13.06 -19.17
C LEU A 73 -13.28 -13.45 -19.43
N SER A 74 -14.26 -12.71 -18.91
CA SER A 74 -15.68 -13.01 -19.13
C SER A 74 -16.10 -12.80 -20.58
N GLN A 75 -15.56 -11.78 -21.24
CA GLN A 75 -15.78 -11.54 -22.67
C GLN A 75 -15.09 -12.60 -23.54
N HIS A 76 -13.88 -13.05 -23.17
CA HIS A 76 -13.14 -14.04 -23.95
C HIS A 76 -13.77 -15.44 -23.92
N LYS A 77 -14.54 -15.79 -22.88
CA LYS A 77 -15.33 -17.04 -22.84
C LYS A 77 -16.62 -16.97 -23.66
N SER A 78 -17.10 -15.77 -24.01
CA SER A 78 -18.33 -15.59 -24.81
C SER A 78 -18.09 -15.73 -26.33
N LEU A 79 -16.84 -15.86 -26.77
CA LEU A 79 -16.43 -15.94 -28.17
C LEU A 79 -15.96 -17.35 -28.60
N LEU A 80 -16.16 -18.36 -27.75
CA LEU A 80 -16.00 -19.80 -28.04
C LEU A 80 -17.35 -20.49 -27.88
#